data_AF-A0A2T4UMB7-F1
#
_entry.id   AF-A0A2T4UMB7-F1
#
_cell.length_a   1.000
_cell.length_b   1.000
_cell.length_c   1.000
_cell.angle_alpha   90.00
_cell.angle_beta   90.00
_cell.angle_gamma   90.00
#
_symmetry.space_group_name_H-M   'P 1'
#
loop_
_entity.id
_entity.type
_entity.pdbx_description
1 polymer ?
#
loop_
_entity_poly.entity_id
_entity_poly.type
_entity_poly.pdbx_seq_one_letter_code
_entity_poly.pdbx_strand_id
1 'polypeptide(L)'
;MGERDAFGREQDEDPLAAMGWATPPARERREPAVPAVTASPTTLPGMEPGTEREGIPGTHGPPPRSFPERRARQTGTTDAAGPSAGARLVRALVSIGILFALLGGVMSAVVGSITDAIDGPDITLPRFTAPVPPTPQTPAGPDGQAPVGLERGSMLLRSSFAAAKATMRSGRFGRLKNLSLRPARIDAQFLTGGGRLRNVEFLPGGRVEQVSLGPPGFGGAQTIPVAPINTAAPYRLTVAAATRLGRPTSDVDYVSYYGEDFVGGLVWGVTFRDGRTFQGDSRGRIVRQL
;
A
#
# COMPACT_ATOMS: atom_id res chain seq x y z
N MET A 1 -46.03 -11.65 -31.99
CA MET A 1 -45.14 -10.56 -32.45
C MET A 1 -44.55 -9.96 -31.19
N GLY A 2 -43.27 -10.18 -30.92
CA GLY A 2 -42.62 -9.70 -29.69
C GLY A 2 -42.37 -8.20 -29.74
N GLU A 3 -42.40 -7.56 -28.57
CA GLU A 3 -42.06 -6.15 -28.39
C GLU A 3 -40.57 -5.94 -28.71
N ARG A 4 -40.27 -5.06 -29.66
CA ARG A 4 -38.90 -4.75 -30.08
C ARG A 4 -38.40 -3.54 -29.31
N ASP A 5 -37.15 -3.58 -28.86
CA ASP A 5 -36.50 -2.44 -28.22
C ASP A 5 -36.27 -1.28 -29.22
N ALA A 6 -35.84 -0.12 -28.71
CA ALA A 6 -35.53 1.05 -29.54
C ALA A 6 -34.41 0.83 -30.58
N PHE A 7 -33.77 -0.34 -30.56
CA PHE A 7 -32.72 -0.77 -31.49
C PHE A 7 -33.19 -1.94 -32.39
N GLY A 8 -34.48 -2.28 -32.37
CA GLY A 8 -35.09 -3.29 -33.23
C GLY A 8 -34.87 -4.75 -32.80
N ARG A 9 -34.32 -4.99 -31.61
CA ARG A 9 -34.04 -6.32 -31.05
C ARG A 9 -35.25 -6.86 -30.30
N GLU A 10 -35.47 -8.17 -30.36
CA GLU A 10 -36.51 -8.83 -29.58
C GLU A 10 -36.02 -8.99 -28.12
N GLN A 11 -36.85 -8.60 -27.13
CA GLN A 11 -36.44 -8.50 -25.72
C GLN A 11 -35.91 -9.81 -25.09
N ASP A 12 -36.14 -10.96 -25.73
CA ASP A 12 -35.74 -12.28 -25.23
C ASP A 12 -34.48 -12.85 -25.92
N GLU A 13 -33.83 -12.09 -26.82
CA GLU A 13 -32.57 -12.53 -27.44
C GLU A 13 -31.40 -12.32 -26.46
N ASP A 14 -30.84 -13.42 -25.95
CA ASP A 14 -29.62 -13.40 -25.15
C ASP A 14 -28.42 -12.99 -26.01
N PRO A 15 -27.87 -11.76 -25.85
CA PRO A 15 -26.77 -11.29 -26.69
C PRO A 15 -25.47 -12.07 -26.44
N LEU A 16 -25.40 -12.88 -25.38
CA LEU A 16 -24.26 -13.72 -25.04
C LEU A 16 -24.26 -15.06 -25.79
N ALA A 17 -25.43 -15.52 -26.26
CA ALA A 17 -25.56 -16.77 -26.99
C ALA A 17 -24.79 -16.75 -28.32
N ALA A 18 -24.77 -15.60 -29.02
CA ALA A 18 -24.06 -15.44 -30.29
C ALA A 18 -22.52 -15.43 -30.15
N MET A 19 -21.98 -15.18 -28.95
CA MET A 19 -20.52 -15.14 -28.72
C MET A 19 -19.92 -16.51 -28.35
N GLY A 20 -20.72 -17.59 -28.35
CA GLY A 20 -20.25 -18.95 -28.04
C GLY A 20 -20.04 -19.23 -26.55
N TRP A 21 -20.47 -18.31 -25.67
CA TRP A 21 -20.45 -18.48 -24.21
C TRP A 21 -21.79 -19.07 -23.77
N ALA A 22 -22.14 -20.26 -24.27
CA ALA A 22 -23.34 -20.94 -23.82
C ALA A 22 -23.21 -21.25 -22.32
N THR A 23 -24.16 -20.75 -21.53
CA THR A 23 -24.28 -21.09 -20.11
C THR A 23 -24.56 -22.59 -20.02
N PRO A 24 -23.71 -23.41 -19.36
CA PRO A 24 -24.00 -24.83 -19.22
C PRO A 24 -25.31 -25.03 -18.45
N PRO A 25 -26.16 -26.00 -18.84
CA PRO A 25 -27.45 -26.21 -18.19
C PRO A 25 -27.23 -26.46 -16.69
N ALA A 26 -28.09 -25.85 -15.87
CA ALA A 26 -28.05 -25.96 -14.42
C ALA A 26 -27.97 -27.43 -14.00
N ARG A 27 -26.82 -27.84 -13.46
CA ARG A 27 -26.59 -29.19 -12.96
C ARG A 27 -27.43 -29.35 -11.70
N GLU A 28 -28.46 -30.20 -11.76
CA GLU A 28 -29.27 -30.58 -10.59
C GLU A 28 -28.34 -30.99 -9.45
N ARG A 29 -28.34 -30.17 -8.40
CA ARG A 29 -27.52 -30.36 -7.21
C ARG A 29 -28.13 -31.50 -6.39
N ARG A 30 -27.66 -32.73 -6.61
CA ARG A 30 -27.92 -33.84 -5.68
C ARG A 30 -27.35 -33.47 -4.32
N GLU A 31 -28.25 -33.32 -3.36
CA GLU A 31 -27.97 -33.10 -1.96
C GLU A 31 -27.26 -34.35 -1.39
N PRO A 32 -26.01 -34.24 -0.88
CA PRO A 32 -25.35 -35.36 -0.25
C PRO A 32 -25.99 -35.65 1.11
N ALA A 33 -26.44 -36.88 1.32
CA ALA A 33 -26.89 -37.37 2.61
C ALA A 33 -25.74 -37.24 3.65
N VAL A 34 -26.01 -36.49 4.71
CA VAL A 34 -25.09 -36.29 5.84
C VAL A 34 -25.18 -37.51 6.76
N PRO A 35 -24.10 -38.28 6.99
CA PRO A 35 -24.09 -39.29 8.04
C PRO A 35 -24.06 -38.60 9.41
N ALA A 36 -24.99 -39.00 10.28
CA ALA A 36 -25.05 -38.57 11.68
C ALA A 36 -23.80 -39.06 12.43
N VAL A 37 -22.96 -38.14 12.90
CA VAL A 37 -21.84 -38.45 13.79
C VAL A 37 -22.29 -38.21 15.23
N THR A 38 -22.50 -39.31 15.95
CA THR A 38 -22.72 -39.33 17.40
C THR A 38 -21.45 -38.88 18.11
N ALA A 39 -21.57 -37.89 18.98
CA ALA A 39 -20.49 -37.34 19.79
C ALA A 39 -20.09 -38.30 20.93
N SER A 40 -18.78 -38.37 21.20
CA SER A 40 -18.25 -38.85 22.49
C SER A 40 -17.59 -37.67 23.21
N PRO A 41 -17.96 -37.37 24.47
CA PRO A 41 -17.26 -36.38 25.27
C PRO A 41 -15.94 -36.96 25.80
N THR A 42 -14.81 -36.42 25.33
CA THR A 42 -13.49 -36.72 25.91
C THR A 42 -13.27 -35.83 27.13
N THR A 43 -13.39 -36.44 28.31
CA THR A 43 -12.99 -35.87 29.60
C THR A 43 -11.46 -35.75 29.65
N LEU A 44 -10.94 -34.53 29.74
CA LEU A 44 -9.51 -34.28 30.00
C LEU A 44 -9.24 -34.42 31.50
N PRO A 45 -8.27 -35.25 31.92
CA PRO A 45 -7.86 -35.37 33.32
C PRO A 45 -7.12 -34.12 33.80
N GLY A 46 -7.38 -33.77 35.07
CA GLY A 46 -6.85 -32.59 35.75
C GLY A 46 -5.32 -32.51 35.77
N MET A 47 -4.83 -31.29 35.60
CA MET A 47 -3.42 -30.95 35.77
C MET A 47 -3.31 -30.07 37.02
N GLU A 48 -2.54 -30.59 38.00
CA GLU A 48 -2.29 -30.00 39.31
C GLU A 48 -1.55 -28.65 39.23
N PRO A 49 -1.75 -27.75 40.22
CA PRO A 49 -0.96 -26.54 40.37
C PRO A 49 0.41 -26.85 41.00
N GLY A 50 1.45 -26.89 40.17
CA GLY A 50 2.85 -27.02 40.60
C GLY A 50 3.50 -25.66 40.91
N THR A 51 3.68 -25.39 42.20
CA THR A 51 4.88 -24.86 42.86
C THR A 51 5.70 -23.75 42.18
N GLU A 52 5.53 -22.53 42.70
CA GLU A 52 6.57 -21.70 43.32
C GLU A 52 8.02 -22.03 42.95
N ARG A 53 8.65 -21.16 42.14
CA ARG A 53 10.10 -21.13 41.94
C ARG A 53 10.64 -19.74 42.23
N GLU A 54 10.91 -19.56 43.51
CA GLU A 54 12.17 -19.09 44.10
C GLU A 54 13.06 -18.19 43.24
N GLY A 55 13.32 -16.99 43.79
CA GLY A 55 14.01 -15.89 43.13
C GLY A 55 15.48 -16.14 42.81
N ILE A 56 15.94 -15.48 41.75
CA ILE A 56 17.35 -15.32 41.44
C ILE A 56 17.76 -13.91 41.89
N PRO A 57 18.66 -13.77 42.87
CA PRO A 57 19.22 -12.49 43.25
C PRO A 57 20.36 -12.08 42.32
N GLY A 58 20.36 -10.81 41.92
CA GLY A 58 21.57 -10.02 41.70
C GLY A 58 22.44 -10.36 40.48
N THR A 59 22.35 -9.55 39.44
CA THR A 59 23.50 -9.29 38.57
C THR A 59 23.75 -7.79 38.54
N HIS A 60 24.71 -7.36 39.36
CA HIS A 60 25.29 -6.03 39.32
C HIS A 60 25.96 -5.83 37.96
N GLY A 61 25.33 -5.04 37.09
CA GLY A 61 25.95 -4.52 35.88
C GLY A 61 26.98 -3.43 36.23
N PRO A 62 28.14 -3.38 35.55
CA PRO A 62 29.15 -2.35 35.79
C PRO A 62 28.62 -0.95 35.44
N PRO A 63 29.15 0.11 36.08
CA PRO A 63 28.68 1.48 35.88
C PRO A 63 28.89 1.96 34.43
N PRO A 64 28.03 2.88 33.94
CA PRO A 64 28.13 3.42 32.59
C PRO A 64 29.44 4.20 32.41
N ARG A 65 30.17 3.89 31.33
CA ARG A 65 31.31 4.69 30.86
C ARG A 65 30.81 6.01 30.32
N SER A 66 31.11 7.11 31.01
CA SER A 66 30.97 8.47 30.51
C SER A 66 31.96 8.71 29.36
N PHE A 67 31.45 9.00 28.17
CA PHE A 67 32.29 9.47 27.06
C PHE A 67 32.61 10.95 27.27
N PRO A 68 33.88 11.38 27.11
CA PRO A 68 34.23 12.80 27.22
C PRO A 68 33.61 13.58 26.06
N GLU A 69 32.90 14.64 26.45
CA GLU A 69 32.34 15.69 25.61
C GLU A 69 33.48 16.36 24.81
N ARG A 70 33.64 15.98 23.55
CA ARG A 70 34.65 16.55 22.65
C ARG A 70 34.18 17.92 22.18
N ARG A 71 34.36 18.92 23.04
CA ARG A 71 34.16 20.35 22.76
C ARG A 71 35.17 20.79 21.70
N ALA A 72 34.79 20.68 20.43
CA ALA A 72 35.56 21.23 19.33
C ALA A 72 35.44 22.76 19.35
N ARG A 73 36.43 23.39 19.98
CA ARG A 73 36.80 24.80 19.79
C ARG A 73 37.17 24.96 18.31
N GLN A 74 36.31 25.60 17.52
CA GLN A 74 36.71 26.26 16.27
C GLN A 74 36.77 27.76 16.54
N THR A 75 37.92 28.18 17.09
CA THR A 75 38.45 29.52 16.94
C THR A 75 39.37 29.50 15.72
N GLY A 76 39.04 30.28 14.70
CA GLY A 76 39.83 30.33 13.47
C GLY A 76 39.27 31.38 12.51
N THR A 77 39.45 32.63 12.88
CA THR A 77 39.42 33.81 11.99
C THR A 77 40.34 33.60 10.78
N THR A 78 39.89 33.95 9.59
CA THR A 78 40.74 34.63 8.61
C THR A 78 39.85 35.38 7.62
N ASP A 79 40.05 36.69 7.63
CA ASP A 79 39.59 37.62 6.62
C ASP A 79 40.03 37.17 5.22
N ALA A 80 39.05 36.96 4.35
CA ALA A 80 39.26 37.03 2.91
C ALA A 80 38.16 37.91 2.36
N ALA A 81 38.56 39.06 1.82
CA ALA A 81 37.72 40.04 1.15
C ALA A 81 36.81 39.34 0.13
N GLY A 82 35.57 39.10 0.56
CA GLY A 82 34.56 38.45 -0.25
C GLY A 82 33.95 39.44 -1.23
N PRO A 83 33.69 39.05 -2.49
CA PRO A 83 32.99 39.89 -3.44
C PRO A 83 31.68 40.40 -2.83
N SER A 84 31.44 41.70 -2.97
CA SER A 84 30.32 42.45 -2.42
C SER A 84 29.01 41.66 -2.43
N ALA A 85 28.25 41.73 -1.34
CA ALA A 85 27.03 40.96 -1.09
C ALA A 85 26.01 40.99 -2.26
N GLY A 86 26.06 42.01 -3.13
CA GLY A 86 25.26 42.08 -4.35
C GLY A 86 25.63 41.05 -5.43
N ALA A 87 26.91 40.71 -5.60
CA ALA A 87 27.36 39.80 -6.66
C ALA A 87 26.99 38.33 -6.39
N ARG A 88 26.91 37.93 -5.10
CA ARG A 88 26.50 36.57 -4.71
C ARG A 88 24.99 36.35 -4.88
N LEU A 89 24.17 37.38 -4.64
CA LEU A 89 22.73 37.31 -4.87
C LEU A 89 22.40 37.19 -6.37
N VAL A 90 23.07 37.98 -7.22
CA VAL A 90 22.88 37.92 -8.67
C VAL A 90 23.33 36.56 -9.23
N ARG A 91 24.48 36.02 -8.80
CA ARG A 91 24.90 34.67 -9.20
C ARG A 91 23.93 33.59 -8.73
N ALA A 92 23.44 33.67 -7.49
CA ALA A 92 22.46 32.71 -6.97
C ALA A 92 21.15 32.73 -7.78
N LEU A 93 20.63 33.91 -8.12
CA LEU A 93 19.44 34.08 -8.96
C LEU A 93 19.66 33.58 -10.39
N VAL A 94 20.83 33.81 -10.99
CA VAL A 94 21.17 33.27 -12.32
C VAL A 94 21.26 31.74 -12.29
N SER A 95 21.86 31.14 -11.25
CA SER A 95 21.89 29.68 -11.13
C SER A 95 20.51 29.06 -10.87
N ILE A 96 19.62 29.74 -10.14
CA ILE A 96 18.21 29.31 -9.97
C ILE A 96 17.45 29.45 -11.31
N GLY A 97 17.70 30.53 -12.07
CA GLY A 97 17.12 30.71 -13.41
C GLY A 97 17.56 29.64 -14.40
N ILE A 98 18.85 29.26 -14.40
CA ILE A 98 19.38 28.17 -15.25
C ILE A 98 18.82 26.82 -14.81
N LEU A 99 18.66 26.58 -13.50
CA LEU A 99 18.04 25.36 -12.99
C LEU A 99 16.55 25.28 -13.36
N PHE A 100 15.81 26.40 -13.31
CA PHE A 100 14.44 26.48 -13.81
C PHE A 100 14.34 26.40 -15.33
N ALA A 101 15.34 26.87 -16.09
CA ALA A 101 15.38 26.70 -17.55
C ALA A 101 15.72 25.25 -17.95
N LEU A 102 16.53 24.54 -17.16
CA LEU A 102 16.85 23.12 -17.39
C LEU A 102 15.73 22.18 -16.91
N LEU A 103 15.05 22.47 -15.79
CA LEU A 103 13.87 21.71 -15.37
C LEU A 103 12.60 22.11 -16.14
N GLY A 104 12.45 23.38 -16.51
CA GLY A 104 11.32 23.89 -17.29
C GLY A 104 11.44 23.58 -18.78
N GLY A 105 12.66 23.49 -19.32
CA GLY A 105 12.92 23.17 -20.73
C GLY A 105 12.51 21.77 -21.15
N VAL A 106 12.31 20.84 -20.21
CA VAL A 106 11.75 19.51 -20.50
C VAL A 106 10.21 19.56 -20.56
N MET A 107 9.56 20.58 -20.00
CA MET A 107 8.11 20.78 -20.11
C MET A 107 7.71 21.66 -21.30
N SER A 108 8.58 22.55 -21.78
CA SER A 108 8.26 23.40 -22.95
C SER A 108 8.28 22.63 -24.28
N ALA A 109 9.05 21.55 -24.41
CA ALA A 109 9.05 20.70 -25.60
C ALA A 109 7.77 19.83 -25.73
N VAL A 110 6.98 19.73 -24.65
CA VAL A 110 5.67 19.02 -24.65
C VAL A 110 4.49 19.98 -24.82
N VAL A 111 4.67 21.28 -24.56
CA VAL A 111 3.59 22.27 -24.74
C VAL A 111 3.67 22.98 -26.10
N GLY A 112 4.85 23.09 -26.72
CA GLY A 112 5.01 23.66 -28.07
C GLY A 112 4.56 22.75 -29.22
N SER A 113 4.28 21.46 -28.96
CA SER A 113 3.82 20.49 -29.96
C SER A 113 2.30 20.26 -29.92
N ILE A 114 1.57 20.95 -29.04
CA ILE A 114 0.10 20.80 -28.91
C ILE A 114 -0.65 21.97 -29.57
N THR A 115 -0.04 23.13 -29.77
CA THR A 115 -0.73 24.28 -30.39
C THR A 115 -0.67 24.34 -31.91
N ASP A 116 0.25 23.63 -32.58
CA ASP A 116 0.32 23.58 -34.06
C ASP A 116 -0.40 22.35 -34.66
N ALA A 117 -1.08 21.54 -33.85
CA ALA A 117 -1.82 20.36 -34.29
C ALA A 117 -3.36 20.51 -34.21
N ILE A 118 -3.86 21.72 -33.91
CA ILE A 118 -5.30 21.96 -33.69
C ILE A 118 -6.05 22.41 -34.97
N ASP A 119 -5.35 22.75 -36.05
CA ASP A 119 -5.98 23.13 -37.34
C ASP A 119 -5.89 22.04 -38.44
N GLY A 120 -5.48 20.82 -38.10
CA GLY A 120 -5.47 19.69 -39.05
C GLY A 120 -6.76 18.87 -39.01
N PRO A 121 -7.54 18.77 -40.11
CA PRO A 121 -8.60 17.77 -40.19
C PRO A 121 -7.97 16.36 -40.25
N ASP A 122 -8.44 15.46 -39.39
CA ASP A 122 -8.09 14.03 -39.34
C ASP A 122 -6.74 13.60 -38.72
N ILE A 123 -6.46 14.03 -37.48
CA ILE A 123 -5.56 13.24 -36.60
C ILE A 123 -6.42 12.35 -35.71
N THR A 124 -6.56 11.09 -36.13
CA THR A 124 -7.16 10.03 -35.31
C THR A 124 -6.16 9.64 -34.21
N LEU A 125 -6.17 10.38 -33.09
CA LEU A 125 -5.36 10.04 -31.92
C LEU A 125 -5.79 8.66 -31.39
N PRO A 126 -4.85 7.74 -31.09
CA PRO A 126 -5.19 6.49 -30.42
C PRO A 126 -5.86 6.85 -29.10
N ARG A 127 -7.13 6.47 -28.97
CA ARG A 127 -7.96 6.73 -27.80
C ARG A 127 -7.28 6.09 -26.58
N PHE A 128 -6.57 6.91 -25.80
CA PHE A 128 -6.09 6.51 -24.48
C PHE A 128 -7.32 6.19 -23.64
N THR A 129 -7.63 4.90 -23.55
CA THR A 129 -8.67 4.41 -22.66
C THR A 129 -8.12 4.67 -21.26
N ALA A 130 -8.74 5.60 -20.52
CA ALA A 130 -8.41 5.81 -19.12
C ALA A 130 -8.37 4.44 -18.43
N PRO A 131 -7.34 4.14 -17.61
CA PRO A 131 -7.26 2.86 -16.94
C PRO A 131 -8.57 2.62 -16.22
N VAL A 132 -9.28 1.55 -16.62
CA VAL A 132 -10.53 1.14 -16.00
C VAL A 132 -10.24 1.05 -14.50
N PRO A 133 -10.94 1.82 -13.64
CA PRO A 133 -10.75 1.69 -12.20
C PRO A 133 -10.93 0.22 -11.86
N PRO A 134 -9.99 -0.41 -11.16
CA PRO A 134 -10.06 -1.84 -10.89
C PRO A 134 -11.42 -2.14 -10.28
N THR A 135 -12.21 -2.95 -10.99
CA THR A 135 -13.50 -3.41 -10.50
C THR A 135 -13.25 -4.03 -9.12
N PRO A 136 -13.95 -3.61 -8.06
CA PRO A 136 -13.76 -4.21 -6.74
C PRO A 136 -14.05 -5.70 -6.84
N GLN A 137 -13.01 -6.52 -6.87
CA GLN A 137 -13.15 -7.96 -6.96
C GLN A 137 -13.70 -8.50 -5.63
N THR A 138 -14.97 -8.90 -5.75
CA THR A 138 -15.76 -9.97 -5.12
C THR A 138 -15.43 -10.49 -3.70
N PRO A 139 -16.45 -10.77 -2.86
CA PRO A 139 -16.34 -11.03 -1.42
C PRO A 139 -15.76 -12.41 -1.07
N ALA A 140 -15.20 -12.50 0.14
CA ALA A 140 -14.60 -13.72 0.68
C ALA A 140 -15.62 -14.60 1.41
N GLY A 141 -15.77 -15.85 0.96
CA GLY A 141 -16.07 -17.04 1.78
C GLY A 141 -17.43 -17.11 2.50
N PRO A 142 -17.76 -18.27 3.10
CA PRO A 142 -19.14 -18.66 3.44
C PRO A 142 -19.78 -17.95 4.66
N ASP A 143 -19.03 -17.15 5.42
CA ASP A 143 -19.59 -16.18 6.39
C ASP A 143 -19.60 -14.73 5.85
N GLY A 144 -19.09 -14.54 4.61
CA GLY A 144 -19.42 -13.51 3.61
C GLY A 144 -18.85 -12.11 3.78
N GLN A 145 -18.74 -11.59 5.01
CA GLN A 145 -18.49 -10.17 5.20
C GLN A 145 -17.00 -9.86 5.34
N ALA A 146 -16.49 -9.00 4.45
CA ALA A 146 -15.11 -8.53 4.52
C ALA A 146 -14.89 -7.77 5.85
N PRO A 147 -13.76 -8.00 6.55
CA PRO A 147 -13.47 -7.30 7.79
C PRO A 147 -13.53 -5.77 7.59
N VAL A 148 -14.10 -5.05 8.54
CA VAL A 148 -14.08 -3.58 8.55
C VAL A 148 -13.17 -3.06 9.66
N GLY A 149 -12.48 -1.95 9.39
CA GLY A 149 -11.56 -1.34 10.36
C GLY A 149 -10.54 -2.30 10.96
N LEU A 150 -10.55 -2.43 12.28
CA LEU A 150 -9.61 -3.25 13.07
C LEU A 150 -10.25 -4.52 13.66
N GLU A 151 -11.33 -5.02 13.06
CA GLU A 151 -11.99 -6.25 13.49
C GLU A 151 -11.14 -7.51 13.30
N ARG A 152 -11.61 -8.63 13.86
CA ARG A 152 -10.95 -9.93 13.70
C ARG A 152 -10.81 -10.28 12.22
N GLY A 153 -9.61 -10.70 11.82
CA GLY A 153 -9.31 -11.01 10.42
C GLY A 153 -8.89 -9.80 9.58
N SER A 154 -8.96 -8.58 10.13
CA SER A 154 -8.47 -7.39 9.44
C SER A 154 -6.97 -7.50 9.14
N MET A 155 -6.58 -7.10 7.92
CA MET A 155 -5.19 -7.04 7.49
C MET A 155 -4.44 -5.82 8.05
N LEU A 156 -5.15 -4.89 8.70
CA LEU A 156 -4.55 -3.79 9.48
C LEU A 156 -4.03 -4.27 10.86
N LEU A 157 -4.42 -5.47 11.31
CA LEU A 157 -3.93 -6.05 12.55
C LEU A 157 -2.46 -6.44 12.43
N ARG A 158 -1.73 -6.26 13.54
CA ARG A 158 -0.29 -6.56 13.62
C ARG A 158 0.04 -8.01 13.25
N SER A 159 -0.76 -8.99 13.69
CA SER A 159 -0.53 -10.42 13.44
C SER A 159 -0.75 -10.76 11.97
N SER A 160 -1.87 -10.33 11.38
CA SER A 160 -2.19 -10.52 9.96
C SER A 160 -1.11 -9.90 9.07
N PHE A 161 -0.73 -8.65 9.35
CA PHE A 161 0.31 -7.98 8.59
C PHE A 161 1.69 -8.61 8.79
N ALA A 162 2.01 -9.12 9.98
CA ALA A 162 3.27 -9.83 10.21
C ALA A 162 3.38 -11.12 9.39
N ALA A 163 2.29 -11.89 9.27
CA ALA A 163 2.24 -13.09 8.42
C ALA A 163 2.43 -12.74 6.93
N ALA A 164 1.73 -11.70 6.46
CA ALA A 164 1.91 -11.20 5.10
C ALA A 164 3.36 -10.73 4.85
N LYS A 165 3.93 -9.93 5.77
CA LYS A 165 5.32 -9.46 5.70
C LYS A 165 6.31 -10.62 5.64
N ALA A 166 6.14 -11.67 6.43
CA ALA A 166 6.99 -12.86 6.37
C ALA A 166 6.96 -13.49 4.97
N THR A 167 5.77 -13.57 4.37
CA THR A 167 5.60 -14.08 3.00
C THR A 167 6.25 -13.17 1.96
N MET A 168 6.15 -11.84 2.10
CA MET A 168 6.84 -10.88 1.23
C MET A 168 8.37 -11.02 1.30
N ARG A 169 8.92 -11.32 2.49
CA ARG A 169 10.37 -11.50 2.69
C ARG A 169 10.96 -12.73 2.03
N SER A 170 10.13 -13.70 1.62
CA SER A 170 10.61 -14.88 0.88
C SER A 170 11.26 -14.54 -0.47
N GLY A 171 11.06 -13.33 -0.99
CA GLY A 171 11.69 -12.86 -2.23
C GLY A 171 11.06 -13.42 -3.51
N ARG A 172 10.12 -14.37 -3.41
CA ARG A 172 9.47 -15.03 -4.58
C ARG A 172 8.72 -14.08 -5.51
N PHE A 173 8.41 -12.88 -5.05
CA PHE A 173 7.68 -11.86 -5.83
C PHE A 173 8.59 -10.81 -6.48
N GLY A 174 9.87 -10.75 -6.09
CA GLY A 174 10.77 -9.66 -6.43
C GLY A 174 10.91 -8.63 -5.31
N ARG A 175 11.31 -7.41 -5.66
CA ARG A 175 11.56 -6.30 -4.73
C ARG A 175 10.29 -5.46 -4.55
N LEU A 176 9.88 -5.17 -3.32
CA LEU A 176 8.66 -4.40 -3.05
C LEU A 176 8.79 -2.99 -3.64
N LYS A 177 7.76 -2.47 -4.30
CA LYS A 177 7.71 -1.12 -4.88
C LYS A 177 6.61 -0.26 -4.25
N ASN A 178 5.44 -0.85 -4.03
CA ASN A 178 4.31 -0.18 -3.39
C ASN A 178 3.61 -1.16 -2.43
N LEU A 179 3.06 -0.63 -1.34
CA LEU A 179 2.35 -1.38 -0.32
C LEU A 179 1.19 -0.55 0.22
N SER A 180 -0.02 -1.07 0.08
CA SER A 180 -1.24 -0.51 0.66
C SER A 180 -2.00 -1.59 1.42
N LEU A 181 -2.52 -1.25 2.59
CA LEU A 181 -3.26 -2.15 3.46
C LEU A 181 -4.68 -1.64 3.56
N ARG A 182 -5.64 -2.51 3.31
CA ARG A 182 -7.07 -2.31 3.57
C ARG A 182 -7.49 -3.24 4.70
N PRO A 183 -8.63 -3.01 5.36
CA PRO A 183 -9.16 -3.97 6.32
C PRO A 183 -9.26 -5.39 5.76
N ALA A 184 -9.68 -5.55 4.51
CA ALA A 184 -9.93 -6.85 3.90
C ALA A 184 -8.72 -7.52 3.22
N ARG A 185 -7.68 -6.76 2.85
CA ARG A 185 -6.55 -7.26 2.05
C ARG A 185 -5.33 -6.35 2.12
N ILE A 186 -4.18 -6.84 1.67
CA ILE A 186 -2.98 -6.03 1.42
C ILE A 186 -2.67 -6.07 -0.05
N ASP A 187 -2.65 -4.90 -0.68
CA ASP A 187 -2.26 -4.72 -2.07
C ASP A 187 -0.77 -4.38 -2.11
N ALA A 188 0.02 -5.19 -2.82
CA ALA A 188 1.45 -4.97 -2.96
C ALA A 188 1.87 -5.07 -4.42
N GLN A 189 2.80 -4.18 -4.81
CA GLN A 189 3.41 -4.20 -6.12
C GLN A 189 4.89 -4.55 -5.99
N PHE A 190 5.37 -5.51 -6.76
CA PHE A 190 6.75 -5.96 -6.76
C PHE A 190 7.42 -5.73 -8.12
N LEU A 191 8.68 -5.31 -8.08
CA LEU A 191 9.57 -5.26 -9.23
C LEU A 191 10.29 -6.61 -9.37
N THR A 192 9.97 -7.32 -10.45
CA THR A 192 10.60 -8.60 -10.80
C THR A 192 12.01 -8.40 -11.36
N GLY A 193 12.83 -9.46 -11.38
CA GLY A 193 14.18 -9.42 -11.97
C GLY A 193 14.19 -9.08 -13.47
N GLY A 194 13.11 -9.38 -14.20
CA GLY A 194 12.93 -9.00 -15.60
C GLY A 194 12.41 -7.57 -15.81
N GLY A 195 12.44 -6.72 -14.78
CA GLY A 195 11.99 -5.32 -14.89
C GLY A 195 10.48 -5.16 -15.10
N ARG A 196 9.67 -6.15 -14.71
CA ARG A 196 8.19 -6.11 -14.80
C ARG A 196 7.58 -5.83 -13.43
N LEU A 197 6.45 -5.12 -13.40
CA LEU A 197 5.66 -4.93 -12.17
C LEU A 197 4.67 -6.08 -11.98
N ARG A 198 4.69 -6.71 -10.81
CA ARG A 198 3.76 -7.77 -10.41
C ARG A 198 2.88 -7.24 -9.28
N ASN A 199 1.56 -7.24 -9.49
CA ASN A 199 0.59 -6.88 -8.46
C ASN A 199 0.13 -8.15 -7.75
N VAL A 200 0.19 -8.13 -6.43
CA VAL A 200 -0.10 -9.27 -5.55
C VAL A 200 -1.02 -8.79 -4.43
N GLU A 201 -2.07 -9.56 -4.15
CA GLU A 201 -2.95 -9.35 -3.02
C GLU A 201 -2.67 -10.40 -1.94
N PHE A 202 -2.54 -9.96 -0.70
CA PHE A 202 -2.50 -10.84 0.47
C PHE A 202 -3.85 -10.77 1.17
N LEU A 203 -4.50 -11.91 1.29
CA LEU A 203 -5.82 -12.06 1.86
C LEU A 203 -5.74 -12.66 3.28
N PRO A 204 -6.82 -12.53 4.08
CA PRO A 204 -6.93 -13.21 5.36
C PRO A 204 -6.68 -14.72 5.25
N GLY A 205 -6.10 -15.30 6.30
CA GLY A 205 -5.74 -16.73 6.32
C GLY A 205 -4.46 -17.07 5.54
N GLY A 206 -3.69 -16.08 5.08
CA GLY A 206 -2.39 -16.29 4.43
C GLY A 206 -2.48 -16.64 2.94
N ARG A 207 -3.67 -16.55 2.35
CA ARG A 207 -3.87 -16.66 0.90
C ARG A 207 -3.17 -15.51 0.17
N VAL A 208 -2.61 -15.82 -0.99
CA VAL A 208 -1.91 -14.84 -1.83
C VAL A 208 -2.31 -15.04 -3.28
N GLU A 209 -2.72 -13.95 -3.93
CA GLU A 209 -3.21 -13.97 -5.30
C GLU A 209 -2.40 -13.01 -6.17
N GLN A 210 -1.99 -13.46 -7.36
CA GLN A 210 -1.38 -12.57 -8.34
C GLN A 210 -2.49 -11.97 -9.20
N VAL A 211 -2.70 -10.67 -9.05
CA VAL A 211 -3.76 -9.96 -9.80
C VAL A 211 -3.31 -9.67 -11.22
N SER A 212 -2.06 -9.20 -11.39
CA SER A 212 -1.54 -8.89 -12.73
C SER A 212 -0.02 -8.84 -12.81
N LEU A 213 0.49 -8.93 -14.04
CA LEU A 213 1.90 -8.80 -14.39
C LEU A 213 2.05 -7.86 -15.57
N GLY A 214 2.61 -6.67 -15.33
CA GLY A 214 2.79 -5.63 -16.34
C GLY A 214 3.88 -5.95 -17.38
N PRO A 215 4.05 -5.09 -18.39
CA PRO A 215 5.14 -5.19 -19.35
C PRO A 215 6.52 -4.95 -18.69
N PRO A 216 7.63 -5.30 -19.37
CA PRO A 216 8.97 -4.90 -18.94
C PRO A 216 9.16 -3.37 -19.04
N GLY A 217 10.29 -2.87 -18.53
CA GLY A 217 10.67 -1.45 -18.61
C GLY A 217 10.82 -0.72 -17.26
N PHE A 218 10.62 -1.42 -16.14
CA PHE A 218 10.67 -0.84 -14.80
C PHE A 218 11.97 -1.14 -14.03
N GLY A 219 13.04 -1.56 -14.72
CA GLY A 219 14.29 -2.00 -14.08
C GLY A 219 14.94 -0.97 -13.15
N GLY A 220 14.79 0.33 -13.46
CA GLY A 220 15.28 1.45 -12.66
C GLY A 220 14.31 1.97 -11.59
N ALA A 221 13.15 1.34 -11.41
CA ALA A 221 12.19 1.82 -10.42
C ALA A 221 12.71 1.63 -8.99
N GLN A 222 12.55 2.67 -8.16
CA GLN A 222 12.89 2.62 -6.74
C GLN A 222 12.06 1.55 -6.02
N THR A 223 12.68 0.86 -5.08
CA THR A 223 12.06 -0.22 -4.31
C THR A 223 12.18 0.03 -2.82
N ILE A 224 11.23 -0.48 -2.07
CA ILE A 224 11.14 -0.43 -0.62
C ILE A 224 11.81 -1.69 -0.02
N PRO A 225 12.77 -1.55 0.91
CA PRO A 225 13.23 -2.70 1.66
C PRO A 225 12.13 -3.20 2.61
N VAL A 226 11.75 -4.48 2.49
CA VAL A 226 10.69 -5.07 3.31
C VAL A 226 11.11 -5.22 4.78
N ALA A 227 12.40 -5.49 5.03
CA ALA A 227 12.92 -5.78 6.37
C ALA A 227 12.59 -4.71 7.44
N PRO A 228 12.84 -3.40 7.22
CA PRO A 228 12.60 -2.36 8.23
C PRO A 228 11.12 -2.01 8.46
N ILE A 229 10.18 -2.49 7.65
CA ILE A 229 8.76 -2.12 7.77
C ILE A 229 8.18 -2.57 9.11
N ASN A 230 7.78 -1.65 9.98
CA ASN A 230 7.20 -1.98 11.28
C ASN A 230 5.76 -2.48 11.15
N THR A 231 5.50 -3.72 11.58
CA THR A 231 4.19 -4.36 11.46
C THR A 231 3.14 -3.83 12.43
N ALA A 232 3.54 -3.10 13.48
CA ALA A 232 2.61 -2.48 14.42
C ALA A 232 2.19 -1.05 14.01
N ALA A 233 2.89 -0.44 13.05
CA ALA A 233 2.65 0.96 12.68
C ALA A 233 1.27 1.22 12.05
N PRO A 234 0.75 0.38 11.12
CA PRO A 234 -0.58 0.60 10.53
C PRO A 234 -1.69 0.63 11.57
N TYR A 235 -1.70 -0.36 12.48
CA TYR A 235 -2.66 -0.43 13.58
C TYR A 235 -2.61 0.84 14.46
N ARG A 236 -1.41 1.22 14.92
CA ARG A 236 -1.24 2.38 15.81
C ARG A 236 -1.66 3.69 15.15
N LEU A 237 -1.28 3.88 13.89
CA LEU A 237 -1.66 5.06 13.11
C LEU A 237 -3.17 5.14 12.94
N THR A 238 -3.80 4.02 12.60
CA THR A 238 -5.25 3.91 12.42
C THR A 238 -6.00 4.28 13.70
N VAL A 239 -5.63 3.68 14.84
CA VAL A 239 -6.25 4.00 16.14
C VAL A 239 -6.05 5.47 16.49
N ALA A 240 -4.82 5.98 16.40
CA ALA A 240 -4.52 7.36 16.76
C ALA A 240 -5.31 8.37 15.90
N ALA A 241 -5.40 8.12 14.58
CA ALA A 241 -6.10 9.01 13.66
C ALA A 241 -7.61 8.97 13.88
N ALA A 242 -8.18 7.78 14.07
CA ALA A 242 -9.61 7.60 14.35
C ALA A 242 -10.01 8.30 15.67
N THR A 243 -9.22 8.12 16.73
CA THR A 243 -9.41 8.80 18.01
C THR A 243 -9.34 10.32 17.84
N ARG A 244 -8.35 10.84 17.10
CA ARG A 244 -8.18 12.29 16.87
C ARG A 244 -9.36 12.90 16.11
N LEU A 245 -10.01 12.15 15.23
CA LEU A 245 -11.20 12.60 14.50
C LEU A 245 -12.52 12.37 15.25
N GLY A 246 -12.51 11.65 16.38
CA GLY A 246 -13.75 11.17 17.03
C GLY A 246 -14.55 10.23 16.13
N ARG A 247 -13.86 9.38 15.35
CA ARG A 247 -14.45 8.47 14.35
C ARG A 247 -14.16 7.01 14.71
N PRO A 248 -15.01 6.07 14.28
CA PRO A 248 -14.68 4.65 14.41
C PRO A 248 -13.57 4.26 13.43
N THR A 249 -12.80 3.23 13.77
CA THR A 249 -11.77 2.69 12.88
C THR A 249 -12.35 1.98 11.65
N SER A 250 -13.64 1.64 11.67
CA SER A 250 -14.37 1.10 10.52
C SER A 250 -14.52 2.08 9.37
N ASP A 251 -14.27 3.38 9.58
CA ASP A 251 -14.28 4.43 8.55
C ASP A 251 -12.95 4.53 7.77
N VAL A 252 -11.93 3.74 8.14
CA VAL A 252 -10.66 3.70 7.42
C VAL A 252 -10.85 2.96 6.10
N ASP A 253 -10.43 3.61 5.01
CA ASP A 253 -10.43 3.00 3.69
C ASP A 253 -9.14 2.19 3.49
N TYR A 254 -7.98 2.85 3.60
CA TYR A 254 -6.69 2.20 3.47
C TYR A 254 -5.55 2.91 4.24
N VAL A 255 -4.45 2.19 4.42
CA VAL A 255 -3.18 2.65 4.97
C VAL A 255 -2.08 2.34 3.96
N SER A 256 -1.43 3.35 3.41
CA SER A 256 -0.36 3.19 2.41
C SER A 256 1.02 3.46 3.00
N TYR A 257 2.01 2.70 2.54
CA TYR A 257 3.42 2.88 2.86
C TYR A 257 4.13 3.62 1.74
N TYR A 258 4.75 4.76 2.03
CA TYR A 258 5.34 5.63 1.00
C TYR A 258 6.85 5.46 0.81
N GLY A 259 7.54 4.70 1.66
CA GLY A 259 9.00 4.59 1.60
C GLY A 259 9.70 5.53 2.57
N GLU A 260 10.96 5.83 2.30
CA GLU A 260 11.64 6.98 2.90
C GLU A 260 11.35 8.19 2.01
N ASP A 261 10.58 9.16 2.52
CA ASP A 261 10.48 10.48 1.88
C ASP A 261 11.88 11.13 1.82
N PHE A 262 12.09 12.03 0.85
CA PHE A 262 13.33 12.79 0.64
C PHE A 262 13.85 13.58 1.87
N VAL A 263 13.04 13.68 2.94
CA VAL A 263 13.37 14.33 4.22
C VAL A 263 13.48 13.34 5.38
N GLY A 264 13.53 12.03 5.11
CA GLY A 264 13.88 10.97 6.06
C GLY A 264 12.84 10.60 7.12
N GLY A 265 11.58 11.03 6.98
CA GLY A 265 10.65 11.03 8.13
C GLY A 265 9.23 10.47 7.95
N LEU A 266 8.74 10.26 6.73
CA LEU A 266 7.34 9.90 6.48
C LEU A 266 7.24 8.54 5.82
N VAL A 267 6.52 7.63 6.46
CA VAL A 267 6.55 6.19 6.15
C VAL A 267 5.16 5.65 5.86
N TRP A 268 4.15 6.20 6.53
CA TRP A 268 2.76 5.72 6.44
C TRP A 268 1.78 6.87 6.26
N GLY A 269 0.70 6.64 5.53
CA GLY A 269 -0.49 7.48 5.59
C GLY A 269 -1.76 6.65 5.66
N VAL A 270 -2.70 7.09 6.48
CA VAL A 270 -4.04 6.51 6.63
C VAL A 270 -5.04 7.46 6.00
N THR A 271 -5.90 6.92 5.14
CA THR A 271 -6.98 7.66 4.48
C THR A 271 -8.31 7.07 4.91
N PHE A 272 -9.21 7.95 5.35
CA PHE A 272 -10.59 7.62 5.71
C PHE A 272 -11.48 7.71 4.47
N ARG A 273 -12.64 7.05 4.50
CA ARG A 273 -13.60 7.04 3.37
C ARG A 273 -14.12 8.41 2.96
N ASP A 274 -14.07 9.39 3.86
CA ASP A 274 -14.43 10.79 3.58
C ASP A 274 -13.27 11.62 2.99
N GLY A 275 -12.15 10.97 2.67
CA GLY A 275 -10.96 11.57 2.05
C GLY A 275 -9.95 12.16 3.04
N ARG A 276 -10.30 12.31 4.33
CA ARG A 276 -9.37 12.85 5.33
C ARG A 276 -8.17 11.93 5.50
N THR A 277 -6.96 12.51 5.52
CA THR A 277 -5.72 11.74 5.56
C THR A 277 -4.81 12.19 6.69
N PHE A 278 -4.18 11.24 7.37
CA PHE A 278 -3.11 11.50 8.33
C PHE A 278 -1.84 10.82 7.86
N GLN A 279 -0.71 11.46 8.11
CA GLN A 279 0.60 10.84 7.92
C GLN A 279 1.24 10.51 9.25
N GLY A 280 1.97 9.39 9.27
CA GLY A 280 2.69 8.91 10.44
C GLY A 280 4.13 8.48 10.16
N ASP A 281 4.91 8.46 11.24
CA ASP A 281 6.29 7.99 11.26
C ASP A 281 6.37 6.46 11.11
N SER A 282 7.60 5.92 11.05
CA SER A 282 7.86 4.47 10.99
C SER A 282 7.31 3.66 12.18
N ARG A 283 6.87 4.32 13.26
CA ARG A 283 6.28 3.70 14.44
C ARG A 283 4.76 3.86 14.50
N GLY A 284 4.15 4.51 13.50
CA GLY A 284 2.71 4.76 13.42
C GLY A 284 2.26 5.93 14.30
N ARG A 285 3.15 6.85 14.65
CA ARG A 285 2.79 8.09 15.37
C ARG A 285 2.44 9.17 14.35
N ILE A 286 1.33 9.86 14.56
CA ILE A 286 0.88 10.96 13.67
C ILE A 286 1.95 12.06 13.66
N VAL A 287 2.36 12.46 12.46
CA VAL A 287 3.26 13.59 12.23
C VAL A 287 2.47 14.80 11.73
N ARG A 288 1.52 14.59 10.80
CA ARG A 288 0.67 15.66 10.26
C ARG A 288 -0.69 15.14 9.78
N GLN A 289 -1.65 16.04 9.76
CA GLN A 289 -2.91 15.88 9.04
C GLN A 289 -2.79 16.60 7.69
N LEU A 290 -3.34 16.00 6.64
CA LEU A 290 -3.37 16.57 5.28
C LEU A 290 -4.75 17.16 4.97
#